data_AF-A0A3N0ZM10-F1
#
_entry.id   AF-A0A3N0ZM10-F1
#
_cell.length_a   1.000
_cell.length_b   1.000
_cell.length_c   1.000
_cell.angle_alpha   90.00
_cell.angle_beta   90.00
_cell.angle_gamma   90.00
#
_symmetry.space_group_name_H-M   'P 1'
#
loop_
_entity.id
_entity.type
_entity.pdbx_description
1 polymer ?
#
loop_
_entity_poly.entity_id
_entity_poly.type
_entity_poly.pdbx_seq_one_letter_code
_entity_poly.pdbx_strand_id
1 'polypeptide(L)'
;MQKSFLENTRKRVLLNRQSRKNLIWLLLSVATFGLVIFSAFSYDKEKGKKLYIEQCSKCHRKDGKGIKGVYPPLKNSDYVQKGDKIELLRGMLFGRSGKIVVNGEVYYGVMTTEVDKNLKDEEIALILEYVFRELNGIDKSVTSEDVVKARKLGKLPPHK
;
A
#
# COMPACT_ATOMS: atom_id res chain seq x y z
N MET A 1 -57.62 -2.36 -44.64
CA MET A 1 -57.13 -1.49 -43.54
C MET A 1 -56.93 -2.21 -42.19
N GLN A 2 -57.67 -3.28 -41.87
CA GLN A 2 -57.65 -3.92 -40.54
C GLN A 2 -56.46 -4.89 -40.29
N LYS A 3 -55.92 -5.52 -41.34
CA LYS A 3 -54.78 -6.47 -41.22
C LYS A 3 -53.48 -5.78 -40.79
N SER A 4 -53.17 -4.61 -41.36
CA SER A 4 -51.96 -3.85 -41.03
C SER A 4 -52.01 -3.30 -39.60
N PHE A 5 -53.20 -2.94 -39.09
CA PHE A 5 -53.37 -2.50 -37.72
C PHE A 5 -53.01 -3.61 -36.72
N LEU A 6 -53.57 -4.82 -36.90
CA LEU A 6 -53.34 -5.98 -36.04
C LEU A 6 -51.87 -6.46 -36.06
N GLU A 7 -51.23 -6.42 -37.22
CA GLU A 7 -49.82 -6.80 -37.36
C GLU A 7 -48.90 -5.81 -36.62
N ASN A 8 -49.23 -4.52 -36.69
CA ASN A 8 -48.47 -3.47 -36.03
C ASN A 8 -48.67 -3.45 -34.50
N THR A 9 -49.85 -3.88 -34.02
CA THR A 9 -50.07 -4.11 -32.58
C THR A 9 -49.30 -5.32 -32.07
N ARG A 10 -49.28 -6.44 -32.81
CA ARG A 10 -48.50 -7.63 -32.46
C ARG A 10 -47.00 -7.34 -32.39
N LYS A 11 -46.44 -6.62 -33.38
CA LYS A 11 -45.02 -6.23 -33.38
C LYS A 11 -44.67 -5.37 -32.16
N ARG A 12 -45.52 -4.40 -31.77
CA ARG A 12 -45.32 -3.58 -30.57
C ARG A 12 -45.35 -4.37 -29.26
N VAL A 13 -46.26 -5.33 -29.12
CA VAL A 13 -46.33 -6.21 -27.93
C VAL A 13 -45.10 -7.11 -27.84
N LEU A 14 -44.64 -7.66 -28.97
CA LEU A 14 -43.43 -8.51 -29.01
C LEU A 14 -42.15 -7.72 -28.72
N LEU A 15 -42.01 -6.50 -29.27
CA LEU A 15 -40.88 -5.61 -29.00
C LEU A 15 -40.79 -5.22 -27.51
N ASN A 16 -41.93 -4.92 -26.88
CA ASN A 16 -42.00 -4.62 -25.44
C ASN A 16 -41.73 -5.85 -24.55
N ARG A 17 -42.08 -7.06 -25.01
CA ARG A 17 -41.77 -8.31 -24.31
C ARG A 17 -40.29 -8.70 -24.43
N GLN A 18 -39.65 -8.36 -25.55
CA GLN A 18 -38.23 -8.57 -25.80
C GLN A 18 -37.34 -7.58 -25.02
N SER A 19 -37.73 -6.29 -24.96
CA SER A 19 -36.99 -5.27 -24.21
C SER A 19 -37.00 -5.52 -22.69
N ARG A 20 -38.12 -6.00 -22.13
CA ARG A 20 -38.23 -6.39 -20.72
C ARG A 20 -37.35 -7.57 -20.34
N LYS A 21 -37.15 -8.54 -21.25
CA LYS A 21 -36.23 -9.67 -21.03
C LYS A 21 -34.77 -9.21 -21.03
N ASN A 22 -34.39 -8.33 -21.96
CA ASN A 22 -33.02 -7.81 -22.04
C ASN A 22 -32.63 -6.97 -20.80
N LEU A 23 -33.58 -6.24 -20.22
CA LEU A 23 -33.36 -5.45 -19.00
C LEU A 23 -33.12 -6.32 -17.76
N ILE A 24 -33.81 -7.47 -17.66
CA ILE A 24 -33.63 -8.44 -16.56
C ILE A 24 -32.28 -9.16 -16.69
N TRP A 25 -31.86 -9.51 -17.91
CA TRP A 25 -30.53 -10.11 -18.16
C TRP A 25 -29.37 -9.12 -17.93
N LEU A 26 -29.55 -7.83 -18.20
CA LEU A 26 -28.56 -6.77 -17.91
C LEU A 26 -28.40 -6.49 -16.41
N LEU A 27 -29.47 -6.56 -15.64
CA LEU A 27 -29.41 -6.37 -14.18
C LEU A 27 -28.77 -7.57 -13.46
N LEU A 28 -28.98 -8.79 -13.97
CA LEU A 28 -28.34 -10.01 -13.45
C LEU A 28 -26.84 -10.10 -13.77
N SER A 29 -26.37 -9.55 -14.90
CA SER A 29 -24.95 -9.54 -15.25
C SER A 29 -24.13 -8.46 -14.53
N VAL A 30 -24.75 -7.32 -14.18
CA VAL A 30 -24.10 -6.28 -13.36
C VAL A 30 -23.97 -6.72 -11.89
N ALA A 31 -24.95 -7.46 -11.36
CA ALA A 31 -24.92 -7.95 -9.98
C ALA A 31 -23.83 -9.02 -9.73
N THR A 32 -23.47 -9.84 -10.71
CA THR A 32 -22.38 -10.82 -10.58
C THR A 32 -21.00 -10.21 -10.82
N PHE A 33 -20.90 -9.14 -11.62
CA PHE A 33 -19.62 -8.46 -11.88
C PHE A 33 -19.23 -7.46 -10.77
N GLY A 34 -20.20 -6.93 -10.01
CA GLY A 34 -19.94 -5.99 -8.91
C GLY A 34 -19.37 -6.64 -7.64
N LEU A 35 -19.55 -7.95 -7.45
CA LEU A 35 -19.20 -8.62 -6.19
C LEU A 35 -17.71 -9.02 -6.07
N VAL A 36 -16.95 -9.02 -7.18
CA VAL A 36 -15.57 -9.55 -7.22
C VAL A 36 -14.50 -8.47 -6.95
N ILE A 37 -14.86 -7.18 -7.04
CA ILE A 37 -13.90 -6.06 -6.98
C ILE A 37 -13.59 -5.60 -5.53
N PHE A 38 -14.26 -6.15 -4.52
CA PHE A 38 -14.03 -5.78 -3.11
C PHE A 38 -13.02 -6.68 -2.37
N SER A 39 -12.20 -7.43 -3.11
CA SER A 39 -11.07 -8.15 -2.52
C SER A 39 -9.96 -7.15 -2.16
N ALA A 40 -10.16 -6.44 -1.06
CA ALA A 40 -9.23 -5.46 -0.52
C ALA A 40 -7.84 -6.11 -0.35
N PHE A 41 -6.81 -5.33 -0.72
CA PHE A 41 -5.40 -5.65 -0.49
C PHE A 41 -5.18 -6.06 0.98
N SER A 42 -5.00 -7.36 1.23
CA SER A 42 -4.73 -7.87 2.58
C SER A 42 -3.26 -7.70 2.93
N TYR A 43 -2.96 -7.16 4.11
CA TYR A 43 -1.61 -7.05 4.65
C TYR A 43 -0.99 -8.44 4.89
N ASP A 44 0.11 -8.75 4.19
CA ASP A 44 0.90 -9.98 4.39
C ASP A 44 2.03 -9.74 5.40
N LYS A 45 1.71 -10.02 6.66
CA LYS A 45 2.63 -9.89 7.79
C LYS A 45 3.92 -10.69 7.64
N GLU A 46 3.82 -11.96 7.24
CA GLU A 46 4.97 -12.85 7.20
C GLU A 46 5.92 -12.47 6.06
N LYS A 47 5.37 -12.04 4.91
CA LYS A 47 6.18 -11.48 3.83
C LYS A 47 6.86 -10.18 4.25
N GLY A 48 6.14 -9.24 4.87
CA GLY A 48 6.72 -7.99 5.39
C GLY A 48 7.84 -8.23 6.39
N LYS A 49 7.65 -9.18 7.32
CA LYS A 49 8.67 -9.61 8.29
C LYS A 49 9.91 -10.20 7.61
N LYS A 50 9.73 -11.09 6.64
CA LYS A 50 10.84 -11.72 5.91
C LYS A 50 11.68 -10.65 5.21
N LEU A 51 11.03 -9.75 4.46
CA LEU A 51 11.69 -8.66 3.75
C LEU A 51 12.42 -7.71 4.71
N TYR A 52 11.82 -7.38 5.85
CA TYR A 52 12.48 -6.61 6.91
C TYR A 52 13.76 -7.30 7.42
N ILE A 53 13.70 -8.62 7.65
CA ILE A 53 14.86 -9.37 8.12
C ILE A 53 15.98 -9.32 7.08
N GLU A 54 15.65 -9.51 5.80
CA GLU A 54 16.62 -9.52 4.71
C GLU A 54 17.25 -8.14 4.47
N GLN A 55 16.47 -7.07 4.48
CA GLN A 55 16.93 -5.74 4.07
C GLN A 55 17.39 -4.84 5.22
N CYS A 56 16.78 -4.96 6.40
CA CYS A 56 16.92 -3.97 7.46
C CYS A 56 17.63 -4.51 8.71
N SER A 57 17.51 -5.81 8.99
CA SER A 57 17.94 -6.37 10.28
C SER A 57 19.46 -6.38 10.51
N LYS A 58 20.26 -6.29 9.44
CA LYS A 58 21.72 -6.19 9.57
C LYS A 58 22.15 -4.97 10.39
N CYS A 59 21.39 -3.87 10.32
CA CYS A 59 21.66 -2.66 11.09
C CYS A 59 20.66 -2.51 12.25
N HIS A 60 19.37 -2.56 11.95
CA HIS A 60 18.29 -2.32 12.91
C HIS A 60 17.92 -3.53 13.78
N ARG A 61 18.65 -4.64 13.65
CA ARG A 61 18.44 -5.93 14.33
C ARG A 61 17.12 -6.60 13.94
N LYS A 62 17.02 -7.92 14.18
CA LYS A 62 15.83 -8.71 13.84
C LYS A 62 14.59 -8.28 14.62
N ASP A 63 14.78 -7.77 15.84
CA ASP A 63 13.73 -7.29 16.72
C ASP A 63 13.47 -5.77 16.61
N GLY A 64 14.16 -5.08 15.70
CA GLY A 64 13.97 -3.64 15.47
C GLY A 64 14.57 -2.73 16.54
N LYS A 65 15.32 -3.25 17.51
CA LYS A 65 15.89 -2.43 18.59
C LYS A 65 17.15 -1.65 18.19
N GLY A 66 17.73 -1.93 17.03
CA GLY A 66 18.98 -1.31 16.62
C GLY A 66 20.13 -1.57 17.60
N ILE A 67 21.09 -0.65 17.63
CA ILE A 67 22.21 -0.64 18.58
C ILE A 67 22.29 0.79 19.13
N LYS A 68 22.13 0.94 20.45
CA LYS A 68 22.18 2.25 21.11
C LYS A 68 23.43 3.03 20.71
N GLY A 69 23.25 4.29 20.32
CA GLY A 69 24.33 5.19 19.87
C GLY A 69 24.89 4.92 18.45
N VAL A 70 24.50 3.82 17.79
CA VAL A 70 25.02 3.45 16.45
C VAL A 70 23.90 3.35 15.42
N TYR A 71 22.92 2.47 15.65
CA TYR A 71 21.77 2.27 14.76
C TYR A 71 20.48 2.55 15.52
N PRO A 72 19.66 3.52 15.08
CA PRO A 72 18.45 3.88 15.81
C PRO A 72 17.44 2.71 15.84
N PRO A 73 16.67 2.57 16.92
CA PRO A 73 15.59 1.60 16.97
C PRO A 73 14.49 2.00 15.97
N LEU A 74 13.93 0.99 15.32
CA LEU A 74 12.67 1.10 14.56
C LEU A 74 11.48 0.62 15.40
N LYS A 75 11.72 -0.23 16.41
CA LYS A 75 10.72 -0.70 17.37
C LYS A 75 10.46 0.34 18.45
N ASN A 76 9.19 0.59 18.75
CA ASN A 76 8.75 1.60 19.72
C ASN A 76 9.47 2.94 19.51
N SER A 77 9.60 3.37 18.26
CA SER A 77 10.42 4.51 17.85
C SER A 77 9.54 5.75 17.69
N ASP A 78 9.77 6.78 18.51
CA ASP A 78 9.04 8.04 18.40
C ASP A 78 9.21 8.69 17.02
N TYR A 79 10.40 8.55 16.43
CA TYR A 79 10.72 9.00 15.09
C TYR A 79 9.84 8.31 14.02
N VAL A 80 9.62 7.00 14.15
CA VAL A 80 8.72 6.26 13.24
C VAL A 80 7.26 6.63 13.52
N GLN A 81 6.85 6.66 14.78
CA GLN A 81 5.46 6.90 15.18
C GLN A 81 4.96 8.29 14.77
N LYS A 82 5.82 9.31 14.87
CA LYS A 82 5.53 10.70 14.48
C LYS A 82 5.86 10.99 13.01
N GLY A 83 6.58 10.09 12.35
CA GLY A 83 7.07 10.29 10.99
C GLY A 83 5.97 10.26 9.94
N ASP A 84 6.11 11.12 8.94
CA ASP A 84 5.27 11.04 7.74
C ASP A 84 5.58 9.75 6.96
N LYS A 85 4.53 9.09 6.46
CA LYS A 85 4.64 7.82 5.74
C LYS A 85 5.53 7.95 4.50
N ILE A 86 5.35 9.03 3.74
CA ILE A 86 6.06 9.25 2.48
C ILE A 86 7.52 9.62 2.77
N GLU A 87 7.79 10.41 3.81
CA GLU A 87 9.18 10.71 4.21
C GLU A 87 9.94 9.47 4.70
N LEU A 88 9.28 8.59 5.47
CA LEU A 88 9.89 7.32 5.89
C LEU A 88 10.20 6.42 4.70
N LEU A 89 9.28 6.31 3.73
CA LEU A 89 9.54 5.60 2.46
C LEU A 89 10.72 6.21 1.68
N ARG A 90 10.80 7.54 1.58
CA ARG A 90 11.94 8.22 0.94
C ARG A 90 13.24 7.89 1.67
N GLY A 91 13.21 7.81 3.00
CA GLY A 91 14.33 7.34 3.80
C GLY A 91 14.74 5.90 3.45
N MET A 92 13.78 4.99 3.30
CA MET A 92 14.06 3.59 2.91
C MET A 92 14.59 3.46 1.47
N LEU A 93 14.09 4.27 0.54
CA LEU A 93 14.47 4.22 -0.89
C LEU A 93 15.83 4.87 -1.17
N PHE A 94 16.12 5.99 -0.50
CA PHE A 94 17.29 6.83 -0.83
C PHE A 94 18.30 6.98 0.30
N GLY A 95 18.03 6.35 1.46
CA GLY A 95 18.82 6.51 2.66
C GLY A 95 18.48 7.78 3.45
N ARG A 96 19.09 7.89 4.63
CA ARG A 96 19.03 9.08 5.50
C ARG A 96 20.42 9.43 5.99
N SER A 97 20.68 10.70 6.25
CA SER A 97 21.92 11.15 6.88
C SER A 97 21.68 12.35 7.77
N GLY A 98 22.67 12.68 8.60
CA GLY A 98 22.62 13.81 9.52
C GLY A 98 22.28 13.39 10.95
N LYS A 99 22.05 14.40 11.80
CA LYS A 99 21.74 14.22 13.21
C LYS A 99 20.25 13.91 13.38
N ILE A 100 19.92 12.85 14.11
CA ILE A 100 18.54 12.60 14.56
C ILE A 100 18.50 12.31 16.05
N VAL A 101 17.33 12.49 16.64
CA VAL A 101 17.03 12.03 18.00
C VAL A 101 15.93 10.99 17.88
N VAL A 102 16.16 9.81 18.45
CA VAL A 102 15.18 8.72 18.50
C VAL A 102 15.09 8.23 19.94
N ASN A 103 13.90 8.31 20.53
CA ASN A 103 13.65 7.96 21.92
C ASN A 103 14.60 8.65 22.92
N GLY A 104 14.92 9.92 22.66
CA GLY A 104 15.82 10.73 23.49
C GLY A 104 17.32 10.51 23.25
N GLU A 105 17.70 9.54 22.42
CA GLU A 105 19.09 9.24 22.09
C GLU A 105 19.50 9.88 20.77
N VAL A 106 20.70 10.45 20.73
CA VAL A 106 21.22 11.12 19.53
C VAL A 106 21.95 10.12 18.65
N TYR A 107 21.63 10.13 17.36
CA TYR A 107 22.31 9.34 16.34
C TYR A 107 22.90 10.27 15.27
N TYR A 108 24.14 9.96 14.88
CA TYR A 108 24.83 10.60 13.77
C TYR A 108 25.27 9.49 12.82
N GLY A 109 24.85 9.56 11.57
CA GLY A 109 25.26 8.54 10.62
C GLY A 109 24.67 8.70 9.25
N VAL A 110 24.94 7.71 8.41
CA VAL A 110 24.36 7.54 7.09
C VAL A 110 23.72 6.16 7.04
N MET A 111 22.41 6.13 6.85
CA MET A 111 21.67 4.93 6.50
C MET A 111 21.77 4.75 4.98
N THR A 112 22.59 3.80 4.55
CA THR A 112 22.63 3.35 3.16
C THR A 112 21.49 2.37 2.90
N THR A 113 21.12 2.19 1.63
CA THR A 113 20.02 1.31 1.24
C THR A 113 20.25 0.76 -0.16
N GLU A 114 19.79 -0.48 -0.37
CA GLU A 114 19.71 -1.13 -1.68
C GLU A 114 18.29 -1.65 -1.96
N VAL A 115 17.32 -1.26 -1.12
CA VAL A 115 15.92 -1.69 -1.20
C VAL A 115 15.34 -1.42 -2.58
N ASP A 116 15.65 -0.24 -3.14
CA ASP A 116 15.16 0.22 -4.44
C ASP A 116 15.62 -0.64 -5.63
N LYS A 117 16.78 -1.31 -5.52
CA LYS A 117 17.39 -2.10 -6.59
C LYS A 117 16.83 -3.51 -6.69
N ASN A 118 16.36 -4.05 -5.57
CA ASN A 118 16.11 -5.49 -5.42
C ASN A 118 14.63 -5.81 -5.22
N LEU A 119 13.80 -4.84 -4.84
CA LEU A 119 12.40 -5.06 -4.44
C LEU A 119 11.42 -4.25 -5.30
N LYS A 120 10.24 -4.83 -5.47
CA LYS A 120 9.09 -4.15 -6.10
C LYS A 120 8.40 -3.20 -5.12
N ASP A 121 7.63 -2.25 -5.63
CA ASP A 121 6.98 -1.24 -4.79
C ASP A 121 6.02 -1.85 -3.75
N GLU A 122 5.31 -2.93 -4.10
CA GLU A 122 4.44 -3.64 -3.15
C GLU A 122 5.25 -4.26 -2.00
N GLU A 123 6.47 -4.72 -2.27
CA GLU A 123 7.35 -5.35 -1.29
C GLU A 123 7.96 -4.32 -0.35
N ILE A 124 8.33 -3.16 -0.89
CA ILE A 124 8.81 -2.02 -0.10
C ILE A 124 7.71 -1.50 0.83
N ALA A 125 6.47 -1.42 0.33
CA ALA A 125 5.31 -1.05 1.12
C ALA A 125 5.09 -1.99 2.30
N LEU A 126 5.16 -3.32 2.07
CA LEU A 126 5.03 -4.33 3.11
C LEU A 126 6.11 -4.20 4.21
N ILE A 127 7.34 -3.79 3.89
CA ILE A 127 8.38 -3.56 4.90
C ILE A 127 7.95 -2.44 5.86
N LEU A 128 7.54 -1.28 5.33
CA LEU A 128 7.17 -0.15 6.19
C LEU A 128 5.88 -0.44 6.97
N GLU A 129 4.91 -1.11 6.35
CA GLU A 129 3.68 -1.53 7.03
C GLU A 129 3.98 -2.52 8.17
N TYR A 130 4.92 -3.45 7.99
CA TYR A 130 5.44 -4.31 9.07
C TYR A 130 6.08 -3.49 10.20
N VAL A 131 6.88 -2.48 9.86
CA VAL A 131 7.48 -1.59 10.87
C VAL A 131 6.40 -0.84 11.66
N PHE A 132 5.34 -0.35 11.01
CA PHE A 132 4.23 0.30 11.71
C PHE A 132 3.44 -0.67 12.59
N ARG A 133 2.91 -1.75 12.01
CA ARG A 133 1.99 -2.66 12.71
C ARG A 133 2.69 -3.50 13.77
N GLU A 134 3.82 -4.11 13.43
CA GLU A 134 4.44 -5.15 14.27
C GLU A 134 5.51 -4.59 15.22
N LEU A 135 6.25 -3.57 14.79
CA LEU A 135 7.29 -2.96 15.62
C LEU A 135 6.79 -1.75 16.42
N ASN A 136 5.66 -1.15 16.04
CA ASN A 136 5.14 0.03 16.74
C ASN A 136 3.66 -0.08 17.15
N GLY A 137 2.94 -1.15 16.78
CA GLY A 137 1.53 -1.32 17.14
C GLY A 137 0.60 -0.29 16.47
N ILE A 138 1.03 0.30 15.36
CA ILE A 138 0.27 1.32 14.63
C ILE A 138 -0.46 0.65 13.48
N ASP A 139 -1.80 0.72 13.48
CA ASP A 139 -2.63 0.31 12.35
C ASP A 139 -2.57 1.36 11.23
N LYS A 140 -1.48 1.33 10.45
CA LYS A 140 -1.23 2.25 9.33
C LYS A 140 -0.84 1.47 8.09
N SER A 141 -1.70 1.53 7.08
CA SER A 141 -1.46 0.88 5.79
C SER A 141 -0.49 1.68 4.91
N VAL A 142 0.33 0.95 4.16
CA VAL A 142 1.29 1.47 3.18
C VAL A 142 1.05 0.74 1.86
N THR A 143 0.84 1.48 0.78
CA THR A 143 0.54 0.89 -0.54
C THR A 143 1.70 1.10 -1.52
N SER A 144 1.69 0.38 -2.66
CA SER A 144 2.67 0.61 -3.71
C SER A 144 2.57 2.03 -4.29
N GLU A 145 1.38 2.64 -4.33
CA GLU A 145 1.20 4.04 -4.76
C GLU A 145 1.92 5.03 -3.82
N ASP A 146 1.97 4.75 -2.51
CA ASP A 146 2.77 5.55 -1.58
C ASP A 146 4.26 5.47 -1.94
N VAL A 147 4.75 4.29 -2.33
CA VAL A 147 6.15 4.07 -2.75
C VAL A 147 6.44 4.81 -4.06
N VAL A 148 5.56 4.71 -5.06
CA VAL A 148 5.67 5.46 -6.32
C VAL A 148 5.72 6.96 -6.05
N LYS A 149 4.86 7.46 -5.15
CA LYS A 149 4.86 8.87 -4.74
C LYS A 149 6.18 9.25 -4.06
N ALA A 150 6.69 8.41 -3.15
CA ALA A 150 7.96 8.62 -2.50
C ALA A 150 9.13 8.66 -3.50
N ARG A 151 9.17 7.75 -4.48
CA ARG A 151 10.18 7.73 -5.56
C ARG A 151 10.16 9.03 -6.36
N LYS A 152 8.96 9.49 -6.76
CA LYS A 152 8.80 10.75 -7.52
C LYS A 152 9.32 11.97 -6.76
N LEU A 153 9.19 12.00 -5.44
CA LEU A 153 9.67 13.08 -4.58
C LEU A 153 11.19 13.01 -4.31
N GLY A 154 11.84 11.88 -4.62
CA GLY A 154 13.28 11.73 -4.57
C GLY A 154 13.90 11.82 -3.17
N LYS A 155 15.23 11.98 -3.14
CA LYS A 155 16.03 11.98 -1.90
C LYS A 155 15.69 13.16 -0.98
N LEU A 156 15.61 12.89 0.33
CA LEU A 156 15.48 13.92 1.36
C LEU A 156 16.82 14.62 1.64
N PRO A 157 16.83 15.92 1.97
CA PRO A 157 18.03 16.57 2.47
C PRO A 157 18.50 15.92 3.80
N PRO A 158 19.78 16.01 4.16
CA PRO A 158 20.27 15.56 5.46
C PRO A 158 19.47 16.21 6.61
N HIS A 159 19.29 15.49 7.71
CA HIS A 159 18.81 16.09 8.94
C HIS A 159 19.82 17.14 9.44
N LYS A 160 19.29 18.26 9.93
CA LYS A 160 20.06 19.36 10.50
C LYS A 160 20.34 19.12 11.98
#